data_AF-A0AAD2MF24-F1
#
_entry.id   AF-A0AAD2MF24-F1
#
_cell.length_a   1.000
_cell.length_b   1.000
_cell.length_c   1.000
_cell.angle_alpha   90.00
_cell.angle_beta   90.00
_cell.angle_gamma   90.00
#
_symmetry.space_group_name_H-M   'P 1'
#
loop_
_entity.id
_entity.type
_entity.pdbx_description
1 polymer ?
#
loop_
_entity_poly.entity_id
_entity_poly.type
_entity_poly.pdbx_seq_one_letter_code
_entity_poly.pdbx_strand_id
1 'polypeptide(L)'
;YFNLLKVKNKFNPDAIRLPIVLDSPANAELDRDSKHTLLKYIFEESDKDSQLIVSTIGFSTSDFKEEHFDNVIELSNSKYELLNTEDYELYKELCKDLVLINE
;
A
#
# COMPACT_ATOMS: atom_id res chain seq x y z
N TYR A 1 9.06 -11.04 -6.83
CA TYR A 1 8.60 -9.96 -7.72
C TYR A 1 9.70 -8.96 -8.03
N PHE A 2 10.33 -8.30 -7.04
CA PHE A 2 11.38 -7.29 -7.30
C PHE A 2 12.55 -7.76 -8.17
N ASN A 3 13.04 -9.00 -7.97
CA ASN A 3 14.07 -9.56 -8.86
C ASN A 3 13.66 -9.57 -10.34
N LEU A 4 12.39 -9.82 -10.64
CA LEU A 4 11.90 -9.77 -12.02
C LEU A 4 11.92 -8.33 -12.56
N LEU A 5 11.53 -7.35 -11.75
CA LEU A 5 11.61 -5.93 -12.15
C LEU A 5 13.07 -5.50 -12.36
N LYS A 6 13.99 -5.88 -11.47
CA LYS A 6 15.43 -5.64 -11.61
C LYS A 6 15.97 -6.23 -12.92
N VAL A 7 15.57 -7.45 -13.28
CA VAL A 7 15.95 -8.09 -14.55
C VAL A 7 15.34 -7.35 -15.74
N LYS A 8 14.05 -7.01 -15.70
CA LYS A 8 13.38 -6.26 -16.77
C LYS A 8 14.06 -4.91 -17.02
N ASN A 9 14.35 -4.15 -15.96
CA ASN A 9 15.02 -2.86 -16.04
C ASN A 9 16.45 -3.00 -16.58
N LYS A 10 17.16 -4.09 -16.23
CA LYS A 10 18.51 -4.36 -16.75
C LYS A 10 18.54 -4.60 -18.26
N PHE A 11 17.55 -5.32 -18.81
CA PHE A 11 17.53 -5.70 -20.23
C PHE A 11 16.68 -4.77 -21.11
N ASN A 12 15.85 -3.91 -20.51
CA ASN A 12 15.06 -2.91 -21.22
C ASN A 12 14.92 -1.63 -20.37
N PRO A 13 16.00 -0.84 -20.22
CA PRO A 13 16.03 0.31 -19.32
C PRO A 13 15.13 1.47 -19.76
N ASP A 14 14.81 1.55 -21.05
CA ASP A 14 13.96 2.59 -21.65
C ASP A 14 12.46 2.24 -21.59
N ALA A 15 12.12 1.08 -21.02
CA ALA A 15 10.73 0.70 -20.84
C ALA A 15 10.03 1.64 -19.84
N ILE A 16 8.72 1.84 -20.05
CA ILE A 16 7.88 2.52 -19.07
C ILE A 16 7.95 1.79 -17.72
N ARG A 17 8.17 2.56 -16.66
CA ARG A 17 8.12 2.09 -15.27
C ARG A 17 6.77 2.46 -14.69
N LEU A 18 6.06 1.45 -14.17
CA LEU A 18 4.75 1.63 -13.56
C LEU A 18 4.88 1.61 -12.04
N PRO A 19 3.95 2.26 -11.31
CA PRO A 19 3.90 2.14 -9.86
C PRO A 19 3.78 0.68 -9.42
N ILE A 20 4.47 0.36 -8.34
CA ILE A 20 4.37 -0.92 -7.64
C ILE A 20 3.32 -0.75 -6.54
N VAL A 21 2.18 -1.42 -6.70
CA VAL A 21 1.09 -1.41 -5.72
C VAL A 21 1.04 -2.77 -5.02
N LEU A 22 1.27 -2.78 -3.72
CA LEU A 22 1.18 -3.98 -2.88
C LEU A 22 0.00 -3.82 -1.94
N ASP A 23 -1.07 -4.57 -2.21
CA ASP A 23 -2.22 -4.62 -1.33
C ASP A 23 -1.99 -5.63 -0.20
N SER A 24 -1.90 -5.14 1.04
CA SER A 24 -1.81 -5.96 2.26
C SER A 24 -0.74 -7.07 2.13
N PRO A 25 0.53 -6.74 1.85
CA PRO A 25 1.56 -7.75 1.57
C PRO A 25 1.83 -8.66 2.77
N ALA A 26 1.50 -8.20 3.97
CA ALA A 26 1.52 -9.02 5.17
C ALA A 26 0.25 -9.88 5.26
N ASN A 27 0.43 -11.22 5.27
CA ASN A 27 -0.68 -12.11 5.58
C ASN A 27 -1.13 -11.91 7.04
N ALA A 28 -2.43 -12.09 7.32
CA ALA A 28 -3.03 -11.88 8.63
C ALA A 28 -2.35 -12.71 9.74
N GLU A 29 -1.78 -13.86 9.36
CA GLU A 29 -1.11 -14.83 10.25
C GLU A 29 0.32 -14.46 10.63
N LEU A 30 0.94 -13.44 9.99
CA LEU A 30 2.30 -13.05 10.35
C LEU A 30 2.31 -12.34 11.71
N ASP A 31 3.25 -12.73 12.57
CA ASP A 31 3.54 -12.02 13.82
C ASP A 31 4.16 -10.63 13.53
N ARG A 32 4.32 -9.82 14.58
CA ARG A 32 4.80 -8.44 14.48
C ARG A 32 6.22 -8.36 13.88
N ASP A 33 7.13 -9.24 14.28
CA ASP A 33 8.53 -9.19 13.86
C ASP A 33 8.68 -9.66 12.41
N SER A 34 7.90 -10.69 12.03
CA SER A 34 7.80 -11.14 10.64
C SER A 34 7.21 -10.06 9.72
N LYS A 35 6.17 -9.34 10.18
CA LYS A 35 5.59 -8.20 9.46
C LYS A 35 6.58 -7.07 9.27
N HIS A 36 7.30 -6.71 10.34
CA HIS A 36 8.34 -5.69 10.29
C HIS A 36 9.44 -6.04 9.29
N THR A 37 9.95 -7.28 9.36
CA THR A 37 10.98 -7.78 8.45
C THR A 37 10.53 -7.76 6.99
N LEU A 38 9.28 -8.16 6.72
CA LEU A 38 8.72 -8.13 5.37
C LEU A 38 8.60 -6.71 4.81
N LEU A 39 8.06 -5.77 5.60
CA LEU A 39 7.92 -4.39 5.19
C LEU A 39 9.29 -3.72 4.96
N LYS A 40 10.25 -3.97 5.85
CA LYS A 40 11.63 -3.51 5.67
C LYS A 40 12.22 -4.01 4.36
N TYR A 41 12.10 -5.31 4.07
CA TYR A 41 12.56 -5.88 2.80
C TYR A 41 11.88 -5.21 1.60
N ILE A 42 10.57 -4.93 1.67
CA ILE A 42 9.83 -4.26 0.60
C ILE A 42 10.38 -2.85 0.34
N PHE A 43 10.63 -2.07 1.38
CA PHE A 43 11.14 -0.70 1.25
C PHE A 43 12.56 -0.70 0.69
N GLU A 44 13.45 -1.58 1.19
CA GLU A 44 14.84 -1.68 0.76
C GLU A 44 15.00 -2.18 -0.69
N GLU A 45 14.17 -3.13 -1.12
CA GLU A 45 14.34 -3.82 -2.40
C GLU A 45 13.53 -3.23 -3.56
N SER A 46 12.64 -2.30 -3.25
CA SER A 46 11.87 -1.58 -4.26
C SER A 46 12.78 -0.79 -5.22
N ASP A 47 12.35 -0.69 -6.48
CA ASP A 47 13.07 0.09 -7.49
C ASP A 47 12.95 1.58 -7.15
N LYS A 48 14.07 2.27 -6.91
CA LYS A 48 14.08 3.68 -6.47
C LYS A 48 13.52 4.66 -7.49
N ASP A 49 13.45 4.25 -8.75
CA ASP A 49 12.89 5.07 -9.84
C ASP A 49 11.39 4.78 -10.08
N SER A 50 10.80 3.81 -9.36
CA SER A 50 9.38 3.46 -9.45
C SER A 50 8.64 3.89 -8.20
N GLN A 51 7.46 4.49 -8.35
CA GLN A 51 6.61 4.80 -7.20
C GLN A 51 6.19 3.50 -6.50
N LEU A 52 6.36 3.44 -5.17
CA LEU A 52 5.89 2.33 -4.35
C LEU A 52 4.66 2.77 -3.53
N ILE A 53 3.59 1.99 -3.60
CA ILE A 53 2.36 2.18 -2.81
C ILE A 53 2.09 0.88 -2.06
N VAL A 54 2.02 0.94 -0.73
CA VAL A 54 1.79 -0.22 0.13
C VAL A 54 0.63 0.07 1.07
N SER A 55 -0.39 -0.79 1.06
CA SER A 55 -1.43 -0.81 2.10
C SER A 55 -1.07 -1.84 3.18
N THR A 56 -1.25 -1.49 4.45
CA THR A 56 -1.01 -2.43 5.56
C THR A 56 -1.70 -1.94 6.83
N ILE A 57 -1.99 -2.87 7.75
CA ILE A 57 -2.62 -2.59 9.05
C ILE A 57 -1.54 -2.55 10.13
N GLY A 58 -1.64 -1.58 11.05
CA GLY A 58 -0.73 -1.47 12.19
C GLY A 58 0.68 -1.00 11.80
N PHE A 59 0.78 -0.22 10.73
CA PHE A 59 2.02 0.44 10.34
C PHE A 59 2.23 1.73 11.13
N SER A 60 3.48 2.01 11.47
CA SER A 60 3.92 3.28 12.01
C SER A 60 5.28 3.64 11.41
N THR A 61 5.44 4.88 11.00
CA THR A 61 6.73 5.41 10.52
C THR A 61 7.81 5.36 11.61
N SER A 62 7.42 5.38 12.88
CA SER A 62 8.35 5.24 14.02
C SER A 62 9.14 3.93 14.01
N ASP A 63 8.58 2.89 13.39
CA ASP A 63 9.15 1.55 13.36
C ASP A 63 10.20 1.39 12.23
N PHE A 64 10.28 2.38 11.32
CA PHE A 64 11.16 2.40 10.14
C PHE A 64 11.92 3.73 10.01
N LYS A 65 12.67 4.10 11.05
CA LYS A 65 13.35 5.42 11.14
C LYS A 65 14.40 5.68 10.05
N GLU A 66 14.93 4.62 9.45
CA GLU A 66 15.93 4.70 8.38
C GLU A 66 15.29 4.98 7.01
N GLU A 67 13.97 4.80 6.90
CA GLU A 67 13.22 4.95 5.64
C GLU A 67 12.58 6.34 5.55
N HIS A 68 12.53 6.87 4.32
CA HIS A 68 11.81 8.10 4.00
C HIS A 68 10.49 7.77 3.29
N PHE A 69 9.39 8.32 3.80
CA PHE A 69 8.07 8.18 3.19
C PHE A 69 7.61 9.54 2.67
N ASP A 70 7.42 9.66 1.36
CA ASP A 70 6.92 10.90 0.75
C ASP A 70 5.48 11.21 1.23
N ASN A 71 4.67 10.17 1.40
CA ASN A 71 3.29 10.28 1.86
C ASN A 71 2.91 9.10 2.76
N VAL A 72 2.12 9.37 3.79
CA VAL A 72 1.46 8.37 4.64
C VAL A 72 0.00 8.76 4.76
N ILE A 73 -0.88 7.87 4.33
CA ILE A 73 -2.33 8.07 4.41
C ILE A 73 -2.85 7.11 5.47
N GLU A 74 -3.29 7.66 6.60
CA GLU A 74 -3.91 6.90 7.67
C GLU A 74 -5.40 6.76 7.41
N LEU A 75 -5.87 5.52 7.25
CA LEU A 75 -7.29 5.20 7.22
C LEU A 75 -7.70 4.79 8.63
N SER A 76 -8.41 5.68 9.32
CA SER A 76 -8.99 5.41 10.63
C SER A 76 -10.50 5.29 10.51
N ASN A 77 -11.06 4.18 10.98
CA ASN A 77 -12.48 3.87 10.98
C ASN A 77 -12.79 2.97 12.18
N SER A 78 -14.04 2.99 12.66
CA SER A 78 -14.41 2.09 13.75
C SER A 78 -14.36 0.65 13.28
N LYS A 79 -14.15 -0.26 14.23
CA LYS A 79 -14.11 -1.70 13.93
C LYS A 79 -15.43 -2.12 13.25
N TYR A 80 -15.31 -2.84 12.14
CA TYR A 80 -16.41 -3.32 11.28
C TYR A 80 -17.10 -2.26 10.42
N GLU A 81 -16.61 -1.03 10.40
CA GLU A 81 -17.06 0.00 9.47
C GLU A 81 -16.13 0.09 8.26
N LEU A 82 -16.65 0.40 7.08
CA LEU A 82 -15.83 0.54 5.86
C LEU A 82 -15.14 1.93 5.81
N LEU A 83 -15.86 2.96 6.23
CA LEU A 83 -15.45 4.36 6.22
C LEU A 83 -15.64 4.93 7.63
N ASN A 84 -14.90 5.99 7.97
CA ASN A 84 -15.29 6.82 9.11
C ASN A 84 -16.52 7.68 8.75
N THR A 85 -17.13 8.26 9.78
CA THR A 85 -18.33 9.08 9.63
C THR A 85 -18.14 10.27 8.68
N GLU A 86 -16.98 10.93 8.72
CA GLU A 86 -16.71 12.12 7.90
C GLU A 86 -16.62 11.75 6.41
N ASP A 87 -15.84 10.72 6.09
CA ASP A 87 -15.70 10.19 4.74
C ASP A 87 -17.02 9.63 4.21
N TYR A 88 -17.77 8.90 5.06
CA TYR A 88 -19.09 8.40 4.67
C TYR A 88 -20.04 9.55 4.30
N GLU A 89 -20.16 10.57 5.14
CA GLU A 89 -21.04 11.71 4.86
C GLU A 89 -20.62 12.48 3.60
N LEU A 90 -19.32 12.60 3.35
CA LEU A 90 -18.77 13.26 2.17
C LEU A 90 -19.03 12.48 0.88
N TYR A 91 -18.92 11.14 0.92
CA TYR A 91 -18.96 10.30 -0.28
C TYR A 91 -20.23 9.44 -0.42
N LYS A 92 -21.21 9.55 0.49
CA LYS A 92 -22.44 8.73 0.46
C LYS A 92 -23.20 8.78 -0.86
N GLU A 93 -23.19 9.91 -1.58
CA GLU A 93 -23.88 10.01 -2.88
C GLU A 93 -23.14 9.18 -3.95
N LEU A 94 -21.81 9.21 -3.97
CA LEU A 94 -21.01 8.32 -4.82
C LEU A 94 -21.26 6.85 -4.47
N CYS A 95 -21.37 6.52 -3.18
CA CYS A 95 -21.70 5.17 -2.75
C CYS A 95 -23.08 4.72 -3.25
N LYS A 96 -24.09 5.60 -3.24
CA LYS A 96 -25.42 5.29 -3.79
C LYS A 96 -25.36 5.04 -5.29
N ASP A 97 -24.61 5.84 -6.04
CA ASP A 97 -24.45 5.65 -7.49
C ASP A 97 -23.82 4.28 -7.80
N LEU A 98 -22.82 3.85 -7.03
CA LEU A 98 -22.19 2.53 -7.18
C LEU A 98 -23.13 1.36 -6.90
N VAL A 99 -24.04 1.50 -5.92
CA VAL A 99 -25.02 0.46 -5.60
C VAL A 99 -26.07 0.36 -6.71
N LEU A 100 -26.54 1.49 -7.23
CA LEU A 100 -27.53 1.53 -8.31
C LEU A 100 -26.99 1.01 -9.66
N ILE A 101 -25.69 1.08 -9.91
CA ILE A 101 -25.07 0.51 -11.11
C ILE A 101 -25.09 -1.04 -11.08
N ASN A 102 -25.21 -1.65 -9.90
CA ASN A 102 -25.17 -3.10 -9.72
C ASN A 102 -26.57 -3.73 -9.55
N GLU A 103 -27.65 -2.97 -9.75
CA GLU A 103 -29.05 -3.45 -9.90
C GLU A 103 -29.49 -3.43 -11.37
#